data_AF-A0A4Q3AZW9-F1
#
_entry.id   AF-A0A4Q3AZW9-F1
#
_cell.length_a   1.000
_cell.length_b   1.000
_cell.length_c   1.000
_cell.angle_alpha   90.00
_cell.angle_beta   90.00
_cell.angle_gamma   90.00
#
_symmetry.space_group_name_H-M   'P 1'
#
loop_
_entity.id
_entity.type
_entity.pdbx_description
1 polymer ?
#
loop_
_entity_poly.entity_id
_entity_poly.type
_entity_poly.pdbx_seq_one_letter_code
_entity_poly.pdbx_strand_id
1 'polypeptide(L)' 'MSHQKFQSCITACYECAAECDHCATACLGEDNVKMMHKCIEIDLYCADMCRTAATFMARADEH' A
#
# COMPACT_ATOMS: atom_id res chain seq x y z
N MET A 1 6.06 16.14 18.13
CA MET A 1 7.06 15.26 17.50
C MET A 1 6.50 14.80 16.17
N SER A 2 7.28 14.88 15.09
CA SER A 2 6.81 14.66 13.70
C SER A 2 6.08 13.33 13.46
N HIS A 3 6.41 12.27 14.20
CA HIS A 3 5.70 10.99 14.12
C HIS A 3 4.22 11.09 14.50
N GLN A 4 3.83 11.99 15.42
CA GLN A 4 2.41 12.22 15.75
C GLN A 4 1.67 12.92 14.60
N LYS A 5 2.34 13.79 13.84
CA LYS A 5 1.73 14.57 12.76
C LYS A 5 1.19 13.68 11.64
N PHE A 6 1.93 12.63 11.30
CA PHE A 6 1.58 11.72 10.21
C PHE A 6 0.99 10.39 10.67
N GLN A 7 0.74 10.21 11.96
CA GLN A 7 0.38 8.91 12.52
C GLN A 7 -0.86 8.30 11.83
N SER A 8 -1.90 9.09 11.58
CA SER A 8 -3.11 8.61 10.89
C SER A 8 -2.83 8.21 9.44
N CYS A 9 -2.01 8.97 8.73
CA CYS A 9 -1.62 8.68 7.35
C CYS A 9 -0.72 7.44 7.26
N ILE A 10 0.23 7.29 8.20
CA ILE A 10 1.09 6.10 8.31
C ILE A 10 0.24 4.85 8.52
N THR A 11 -0.72 4.89 9.46
CA THR A 11 -1.63 3.76 9.71
C THR A 11 -2.44 3.44 8.45
N ALA A 12 -3.06 4.44 7.82
CA ALA A 12 -3.85 4.24 6.60
C ALA A 12 -3.01 3.69 5.43
N CYS A 13 -1.75 4.11 5.27
CA CYS A 13 -0.85 3.57 4.27
C CYS A 13 -0.57 2.08 4.50
N TYR A 14 -0.30 1.66 5.75
CA TYR A 14 -0.06 0.24 6.02
C TYR A 14 -1.33 -0.62 5.88
N GLU A 15 -2.49 -0.10 6.28
CA GLU A 15 -3.79 -0.75 6.04
C GLU A 15 -4.05 -0.92 4.54
N CYS A 16 -3.84 0.15 3.75
CA CYS A 16 -4.00 0.10 2.30
C CYS A 16 -3.03 -0.87 1.64
N ALA A 17 -1.76 -0.92 2.09
CA ALA A 17 -0.78 -1.86 1.55
C ALA A 17 -1.18 -3.31 1.80
N ALA A 18 -1.68 -3.62 3.00
CA ALA A 18 -2.16 -4.96 3.34
C ALA A 18 -3.38 -5.36 2.51
N GLU A 19 -4.31 -4.43 2.28
CA GLU A 19 -5.47 -4.67 1.42
C GLU A 19 -5.07 -4.87 -0.04
N CYS A 20 -4.11 -4.11 -0.55
CA CYS A 20 -3.58 -4.31 -1.90
C CYS A 20 -2.88 -5.66 -2.06
N ASP A 21 -2.08 -6.12 -1.08
CA ASP A 21 -1.49 -7.46 -1.11
C ASP A 21 -2.59 -8.55 -1.12
N HIS A 22 -3.66 -8.34 -0.34
CA HIS A 22 -4.81 -9.23 -0.30
C HIS A 22 -5.52 -9.29 -1.65
N CYS A 23 -5.81 -8.14 -2.26
CA CYS A 23 -6.43 -8.02 -3.57
C CYS A 23 -5.58 -8.67 -4.68
N ALA A 24 -4.26 -8.44 -4.68
CA ALA A 24 -3.35 -9.07 -5.65
C ALA A 24 -3.40 -10.60 -5.54
N THR A 25 -3.42 -11.12 -4.31
CA THR A 25 -3.53 -12.56 -4.05
C THR A 25 -4.90 -13.11 -4.45
N ALA A 26 -5.98 -12.39 -4.16
CA ALA A 26 -7.34 -12.78 -4.54
C ALA A 26 -7.48 -12.83 -6.08
N CYS A 27 -6.93 -11.83 -6.79
CA CYS A 27 -6.93 -11.77 -8.25
C CYS A 27 -6.25 -12.97 -8.91
N LEU A 28 -5.27 -13.61 -8.26
CA LEU A 28 -4.63 -14.83 -8.75
C LEU A 28 -5.56 -16.06 -8.66
N GLY A 29 -6.58 -16.01 -7.81
CA GLY A 29 -7.58 -17.06 -7.65
C GLY A 29 -8.80 -16.93 -8.58
N GLU A 30 -8.91 -15.85 -9.35
CA GLU A 30 -10.04 -15.59 -10.25
C GLU A 30 -10.01 -16.49 -11.50
N ASP A 31 -11.19 -16.86 -11.99
CA ASP A 31 -11.38 -17.76 -13.15
C ASP A 31 -10.63 -17.29 -14.41
N ASN A 32 -10.47 -15.97 -14.57
CA ASN A 32 -9.74 -15.38 -15.69
C ASN A 32 -8.62 -14.45 -15.21
N VAL A 33 -7.60 -15.03 -14.60
CA VAL A 33 -6.39 -14.32 -14.13
C VAL A 33 -5.71 -13.44 -15.20
N LYS A 34 -5.83 -13.80 -16.49
CA LYS A 34 -5.26 -12.98 -17.59
C LYS A 34 -5.93 -11.60 -17.67
N MET A 35 -7.24 -11.52 -17.41
CA MET A 35 -7.96 -10.24 -17.32
C MET A 35 -7.55 -9.44 -16.07
N MET A 36 -7.13 -10.13 -15.01
CA MET A 36 -6.72 -9.51 -13.74
C MET A 36 -5.28 -9.01 -13.74
N HIS A 37 -4.48 -9.28 -14.78
CA HIS A 37 -3.08 -8.86 -14.87
C HIS A 37 -2.89 -7.38 -14.50
N LYS A 38 -3.76 -6.49 -15.00
CA LYS A 38 -3.65 -5.05 -14.72
C LYS A 38 -4.03 -4.70 -13.28
N CYS A 39 -5.00 -5.41 -12.69
CA CYS A 39 -5.36 -5.26 -11.28
C CYS A 39 -4.17 -5.63 -10.39
N ILE A 40 -3.61 -6.83 -10.59
CA ILE A 40 -2.44 -7.32 -9.85
C ILE A 40 -1.26 -6.35 -9.95
N GLU A 41 -0.96 -5.86 -11.16
CA GLU A 41 0.12 -4.88 -11.35
C GLU A 41 -0.11 -3.60 -10.54
N ILE A 42 -1.34 -3.06 -10.57
CA ILE A 42 -1.70 -1.84 -9.83
C ILE A 42 -1.68 -2.07 -8.32
N ASP A 43 -2.19 -3.21 -7.84
CA ASP A 43 -2.21 -3.57 -6.43
C ASP A 43 -0.78 -3.64 -5.85
N LEU A 44 0.14 -4.28 -6.57
CA LEU A 44 1.54 -4.36 -6.16
C LEU A 44 2.21 -2.97 -6.12
N TYR A 45 2.00 -2.13 -7.14
CA TYR A 45 2.51 -0.76 -7.12
C TYR A 45 1.92 0.07 -5.98
N CYS A 46 0.61 -0.07 -5.73
CA CYS A 46 -0.06 0.65 -4.65
C CYS A 46 0.52 0.26 -3.28
N ALA A 47 0.72 -1.05 -3.03
CA ALA A 47 1.31 -1.54 -1.80
C ALA A 47 2.73 -0.98 -1.57
N ASP A 48 3.57 -1.00 -2.60
CA ASP A 48 4.95 -0.48 -2.52
C ASP A 48 5.00 1.03 -2.32
N MET A 49 4.14 1.78 -3.01
CA MET A 49 4.01 3.22 -2.83
C MET A 49 3.55 3.57 -1.41
N CYS A 50 2.56 2.84 -0.87
CA CYS A 50 2.06 3.05 0.48
C CYS A 50 3.13 2.78 1.54
N ARG A 51 3.85 1.67 1.44
CA ARG A 51 4.97 1.35 2.36
C ARG A 51 6.09 2.38 2.28
N THR A 52 6.41 2.84 1.07
CA THR A 52 7.39 3.90 0.85
C THR A 52 6.94 5.20 1.52
N ALA A 53 5.72 5.65 1.26
CA ALA A 53 5.17 6.87 1.86
C ALA A 53 5.18 6.80 3.40
N ALA A 54 4.72 5.69 3.98
CA ALA A 54 4.75 5.46 5.43
C ALA A 54 6.17 5.56 6.01
N THR A 55 7.16 4.98 5.32
CA THR A 55 8.57 5.04 5.71
C THR A 55 9.11 6.48 5.71
N PHE A 56 8.80 7.26 4.68
CA PHE A 56 9.21 8.66 4.61
C PHE A 56 8.53 9.51 5.69
N MET A 57 7.23 9.32 5.90
CA MET A 57 6.48 10.02 6.96
C MET A 57 6.99 9.70 8.36
N ALA A 58 7.39 8.44 8.63
CA ALA A 58 7.95 8.04 9.91
C ALA A 58 9.34 8.63 10.18
N ARG A 59 10.08 8.98 9.13
CA ARG A 59 11.42 9.59 9.19
C ARG A 59 11.40 11.11 9.09
N ALA A 60 10.29 11.69 8.64
CA ALA A 60 10.17 13.13 8.46
C ALA A 60 10.42 13.82 9.81
N ASP A 61 11.31 14.80 9.85
CA ASP A 61 11.43 15.75 10.95
C ASP A 61 10.87 17.10 10.46
N GLU A 62 10.39 17.94 11.38
CA GLU A 62 9.91 19.26 11.01
C GLU A 62 11.12 20.15 10.67
N HIS A 63 11.35 20.38 9.37
CA HIS A 63 12.27 21.41 8.88
C HIS A 63 11.63 22.79 8.89
#